data_AF-A0A9D7N476-F1
#
_entry.id   AF-A0A9D7N476-F1
#
_cell.length_a   1.000
_cell.length_b   1.000
_cell.length_c   1.000
_cell.angle_alpha   90.00
_cell.angle_beta   90.00
_cell.angle_gamma   90.00
#
_symmetry.space_group_name_H-M   'P 1'
#
loop_
_entity.id
_entity.type
_entity.pdbx_description
1 polymer ?
#
loop_
_entity_poly.entity_id
_entity_poly.type
_entity_poly.pdbx_seq_one_letter_code
_entity_poly.pdbx_strand_id
1 'polypeptide(L)'
;MTLLEAWTPAEVLLLTEGSRARLRPALEATLAHLLQRRVLRIEREANGEASYLRRGDAFASARTLRHEEVFLGPLRARPEVRTLLANAVQVAFERARSPKHFFRLVGHSPRLAGCFRNGFLDLFLSFPGRRSKRGNELAAALQRELDSVERALAHPVDTAQRSQMIERYAGHLALCGAAALLWQGAADDALFARAERRIASDTSSGGCSGAGSSCGGDGGDELRQEFDAAADAAEASSDSGSSGCSSDGGSSGCSGCGGGGD
;
A
#
# COMPACT_ATOMS: atom_id res chain seq x y z
N MET A 1 1.57 20.57 22.65
CA MET A 1 1.28 19.84 21.40
C MET A 1 2.13 20.44 20.32
N THR A 2 2.90 19.63 19.60
CA THR A 2 3.68 20.11 18.47
C THR A 2 2.81 20.15 17.20
N LEU A 3 3.27 20.81 16.13
CA LEU A 3 2.48 20.89 14.91
C LEU A 3 2.30 19.49 14.31
N LEU A 4 3.35 18.66 14.30
CA LEU A 4 3.27 17.30 13.74
C LEU A 4 2.21 16.43 14.40
N GLU A 5 2.00 16.53 15.71
CA GLU A 5 0.96 15.75 16.41
C GLU A 5 -0.46 16.09 15.95
N ALA A 6 -0.68 17.31 15.47
CA ALA A 6 -1.97 17.76 14.99
C ALA A 6 -2.30 17.24 13.57
N TRP A 7 -1.34 16.67 12.86
CA TRP A 7 -1.47 16.23 11.47
C TRP A 7 -1.04 14.78 11.29
N THR A 8 -1.80 14.02 10.52
CA THR A 8 -1.40 12.66 10.15
C THR A 8 -0.25 12.69 9.16
N PRO A 9 0.61 11.67 9.13
CA PRO A 9 1.75 11.65 8.21
C PRO A 9 1.34 11.73 6.74
N ALA A 10 0.21 11.12 6.35
CA ALA A 10 -0.30 11.23 4.99
C ALA A 10 -0.72 12.66 4.62
N GLU A 11 -1.31 13.41 5.55
CA GLU A 11 -1.62 14.83 5.37
C GLU A 11 -0.34 15.67 5.27
N VAL A 12 0.65 15.40 6.13
CA VAL A 12 1.95 16.08 6.11
C VAL A 12 2.63 15.85 4.76
N LEU A 13 2.73 14.60 4.32
CA LEU A 13 3.32 14.23 3.03
C LEU A 13 2.61 14.94 1.87
N LEU A 14 1.28 14.95 1.88
CA LEU A 14 0.50 15.64 0.84
C LEU A 14 0.75 17.15 0.84
N LEU A 15 0.86 17.77 2.02
CA LEU A 15 1.14 19.21 2.15
C LEU A 15 2.56 19.56 1.72
N THR A 16 3.57 18.78 2.11
CA THR A 16 4.97 19.09 1.84
C THR A 16 5.35 18.80 0.40
N GLU A 17 4.95 17.64 -0.14
CA GLU A 17 5.35 17.17 -1.48
C GLU A 17 4.33 17.50 -2.59
N GLY A 18 3.06 17.71 -2.25
CA GLY A 18 2.02 18.00 -3.24
C GLY A 18 1.93 16.90 -4.30
N SER A 19 2.06 17.28 -5.58
CA SER A 19 1.94 16.34 -6.71
C SER A 19 3.11 15.37 -6.84
N ARG A 20 4.20 15.59 -6.09
CA ARG A 20 5.36 14.69 -6.06
C ARG A 20 5.20 13.56 -5.06
N ALA A 21 4.17 13.63 -4.20
CA ALA A 21 3.91 12.64 -3.17
C ALA A 21 3.71 11.24 -3.79
N ARG A 22 4.49 10.28 -3.31
CA ARG A 22 4.45 8.89 -3.77
C ARG A 22 3.50 8.05 -2.91
N LEU A 23 2.84 7.07 -3.52
CA LEU A 23 1.87 6.21 -2.82
C LEU A 23 2.53 5.35 -1.74
N ARG A 24 3.66 4.71 -2.06
CA ARG A 24 4.36 3.82 -1.13
C ARG A 24 4.73 4.50 0.21
N PRO A 25 5.48 5.63 0.23
CA PRO A 25 5.75 6.35 1.47
C PRO A 25 4.49 6.77 2.23
N ALA A 26 3.42 7.12 1.51
CA ALA A 26 2.15 7.49 2.13
C ALA A 26 1.50 6.31 2.86
N LEU A 27 1.51 5.12 2.27
CA LEU A 27 0.99 3.90 2.88
C LEU A 27 1.84 3.44 4.06
N GLU A 28 3.17 3.47 3.92
CA GLU A 28 4.12 3.16 5.01
C GLU A 28 3.89 4.06 6.21
N ALA A 29 3.81 5.37 5.98
CA ALA A 29 3.59 6.36 7.04
C ALA A 29 2.18 6.25 7.66
N THR A 30 1.17 5.90 6.85
CA THR A 30 -0.19 5.62 7.36
C THR A 30 -0.21 4.40 8.26
N LEU A 31 0.44 3.31 7.86
CA LEU A 31 0.52 2.09 8.67
C LEU A 31 1.28 2.35 9.98
N ALA A 32 2.44 3.01 9.90
CA ALA A 32 3.23 3.39 11.07
C ALA A 32 2.41 4.26 12.03
N HIS A 33 1.64 5.22 11.52
CA HIS A 33 0.76 6.06 12.33
C HIS A 33 -0.34 5.25 13.05
N LEU A 34 -0.95 4.28 12.36
CA LEU A 34 -1.99 3.43 12.94
C LEU A 34 -1.44 2.51 14.03
N LEU A 35 -0.21 2.00 13.86
CA LEU A 35 0.49 1.21 14.88
C LEU A 35 0.85 2.08 16.09
N GLN A 36 1.38 3.28 15.85
CA GLN A 36 1.71 4.25 16.88
C GLN A 36 0.52 4.60 17.77
N ARG A 37 -0.65 4.81 17.15
CA ARG A 37 -1.91 5.09 17.84
C ARG A 37 -2.54 3.86 18.50
N ARG A 38 -1.90 2.69 18.42
CA ARG A 38 -2.42 1.39 18.88
C ARG A 38 -3.77 1.05 18.27
N VAL A 39 -4.08 1.61 17.09
CA VAL A 39 -5.25 1.23 16.30
C VAL A 39 -4.99 -0.13 15.66
N LEU A 40 -3.77 -0.32 15.16
CA LEU A 40 -3.30 -1.61 14.68
C LEU A 40 -2.21 -2.14 15.61
N ARG A 41 -2.00 -3.45 15.57
CA ARG A 41 -0.90 -4.13 16.23
C ARG A 41 -0.30 -5.18 15.31
N ILE A 42 1.01 -5.35 15.40
CA ILE A 42 1.72 -6.46 14.76
C ILE A 42 1.98 -7.53 15.83
N GLU A 43 1.55 -8.75 15.57
CA GLU A 43 1.88 -9.95 16.34
C GLU A 43 2.89 -10.77 15.54
N ARG A 44 3.94 -11.26 16.21
CA ARG A 44 4.85 -12.25 15.62
C ARG A 44 4.51 -13.63 16.11
N GLU A 45 4.65 -14.62 15.24
CA GLU A 45 4.65 -16.02 15.69
C GLU A 45 5.86 -16.32 16.57
N ALA A 46 5.75 -17.40 17.36
CA ALA A 46 6.80 -17.80 18.31
C ALA A 46 8.12 -18.18 17.62
N ASN A 47 8.06 -18.69 16.39
CA ASN A 47 9.23 -18.96 15.54
C ASN A 47 9.85 -17.68 14.95
N GLY A 48 9.17 -16.54 15.01
CA GLY A 48 9.60 -15.27 14.42
C GLY A 48 9.48 -15.20 12.90
N GLU A 49 9.01 -16.25 12.23
CA GLU A 49 9.00 -16.34 10.75
C GLU A 49 7.88 -15.49 10.13
N ALA A 50 6.74 -15.39 10.81
CA ALA A 50 5.57 -14.68 10.30
C ALA A 50 5.16 -13.52 11.20
N SER A 51 4.88 -12.37 10.57
CA SER A 51 4.29 -11.19 11.21
C SER A 51 2.85 -11.01 10.74
N TYR A 52 1.93 -10.84 11.69
CA TYR A 52 0.51 -10.67 11.44
C TYR A 52 0.03 -9.31 11.91
N LEU A 53 -0.79 -8.66 11.09
CA LEU A 53 -1.52 -7.46 11.43
C LEU A 53 -2.87 -7.81 12.05
N ARG A 54 -3.20 -7.18 13.19
CA ARG A 54 -4.49 -7.30 13.89
C ARG A 54 -4.97 -5.95 14.40
N ARG A 55 -6.21 -5.93 14.90
CA ARG A 55 -6.76 -4.81 15.67
C ARG A 55 -5.94 -4.59 16.94
N GLY A 56 -5.57 -3.34 17.20
CA GLY A 56 -4.97 -2.92 18.46
C GLY A 56 -6.02 -2.46 19.47
N ASP A 57 -5.56 -2.11 20.67
CA ASP A 57 -6.41 -1.75 21.81
C ASP A 57 -7.29 -0.52 21.53
N ALA A 58 -6.82 0.42 20.71
CA ALA A 58 -7.54 1.63 20.36
C ALA A 58 -8.45 1.48 19.13
N PHE A 59 -8.54 0.30 18.52
CA PHE A 59 -9.25 0.12 17.25
C PHE A 59 -10.73 0.52 17.33
N ALA A 60 -11.42 0.19 18.42
CA ALA A 60 -12.85 0.46 18.58
C ALA A 60 -13.16 1.93 18.91
N SER A 61 -12.27 2.61 19.63
CA SER A 61 -12.47 3.99 20.09
C SER A 61 -11.86 5.05 19.18
N ALA A 62 -10.94 4.64 18.30
CA ALA A 62 -10.25 5.57 17.41
C ALA A 62 -11.20 6.15 16.35
N ARG A 63 -11.20 7.48 16.24
CA ARG A 63 -11.73 8.17 15.07
C ARG A 63 -10.84 7.87 13.88
N THR A 64 -11.42 7.26 12.85
CA THR A 64 -10.68 6.88 11.64
C THR A 64 -10.87 7.91 10.54
N LEU A 65 -9.83 8.08 9.73
CA LEU A 65 -9.83 8.92 8.55
C LEU A 65 -10.07 8.07 7.30
N ARG A 66 -10.60 8.70 6.23
CA ARG A 66 -10.95 7.98 5.00
C ARG A 66 -9.78 7.24 4.35
N HIS A 67 -8.57 7.82 4.41
CA HIS A 67 -7.38 7.19 3.84
C HIS A 67 -6.85 6.04 4.70
N GLU A 68 -7.17 6.00 6.01
CA GLU A 68 -6.79 4.88 6.89
C GLU A 68 -7.60 3.60 6.58
N GLU A 69 -8.77 3.75 5.94
CA GLU A 69 -9.67 2.63 5.56
C GLU A 69 -9.06 1.63 4.57
N VAL A 70 -7.95 1.99 3.92
CA VAL A 70 -7.19 1.04 3.10
C VAL A 70 -6.63 -0.10 3.95
N PHE A 71 -6.24 0.17 5.20
CA PHE A 71 -5.79 -0.84 6.16
C PHE A 71 -6.91 -1.34 7.07
N LEU A 72 -7.81 -0.45 7.49
CA LEU A 72 -8.81 -0.78 8.53
C LEU A 72 -10.02 -1.54 7.99
N GLY A 73 -10.38 -1.34 6.73
CA GLY A 73 -11.58 -1.93 6.12
C GLY A 73 -11.68 -3.46 6.25
N PRO A 74 -10.64 -4.23 5.86
CA PRO A 74 -10.65 -5.69 6.00
C PRO A 74 -10.82 -6.15 7.45
N LEU A 75 -10.17 -5.47 8.38
CA LEU A 75 -10.21 -5.81 9.80
C LEU A 75 -11.55 -5.48 10.44
N ARG A 76 -12.32 -4.51 9.92
CA ARG A 76 -13.67 -4.20 10.42
C ARG A 76 -14.67 -5.30 10.15
N ALA A 77 -14.62 -5.90 8.96
CA ALA A 77 -15.55 -6.95 8.57
C ALA A 77 -15.40 -8.22 9.42
N ARG A 78 -14.19 -8.50 9.92
CA ARG A 78 -13.89 -9.72 10.68
C ARG A 78 -12.97 -9.43 11.86
N PRO A 79 -13.52 -9.21 13.07
CA PRO A 79 -12.75 -8.79 14.25
C PRO A 79 -11.60 -9.71 14.67
N GLU A 80 -11.78 -11.01 14.48
CA GLU A 80 -10.87 -12.04 15.00
C GLU A 80 -9.75 -12.39 14.01
N VAL A 81 -9.85 -11.92 12.77
CA VAL A 81 -8.91 -12.28 11.71
C VAL A 81 -7.52 -11.72 12.01
N ARG A 82 -6.52 -12.60 11.94
CA ARG A 82 -5.13 -12.21 11.74
C ARG A 82 -4.86 -12.18 10.24
N THR A 83 -4.26 -11.11 9.75
CA THR A 83 -3.83 -11.04 8.34
C THR A 83 -2.33 -11.02 8.31
N LEU A 84 -1.68 -11.89 7.52
CA LEU A 84 -0.25 -11.80 7.29
C LEU A 84 0.11 -10.36 6.87
N LEU A 85 1.12 -9.76 7.48
CA LEU A 85 1.47 -8.36 7.27
C LEU A 85 1.70 -8.05 5.79
N ALA A 86 2.38 -8.95 5.07
CA ALA A 86 2.58 -8.87 3.63
C ALA A 86 1.25 -8.75 2.86
N ASN A 87 0.27 -9.59 3.20
CA ASN A 87 -1.06 -9.57 2.58
C ASN A 87 -1.83 -8.30 2.96
N ALA A 88 -1.70 -7.83 4.19
CA ALA A 88 -2.34 -6.58 4.62
C ALA A 88 -1.80 -5.37 3.84
N VAL A 89 -0.48 -5.31 3.62
CA VAL A 89 0.16 -4.28 2.80
C VAL A 89 -0.32 -4.39 1.35
N GLN A 90 -0.34 -5.59 0.76
CA GLN A 90 -0.85 -5.80 -0.59
C GLN A 90 -2.30 -5.32 -0.74
N VAL A 91 -3.19 -5.73 0.16
CA VAL A 91 -4.60 -5.32 0.15
C VAL A 91 -4.73 -3.80 0.31
N ALA A 92 -3.90 -3.16 1.11
CA ALA A 92 -3.92 -1.69 1.25
C ALA A 92 -3.53 -1.00 -0.06
N PHE A 93 -2.54 -1.53 -0.76
CA PHE A 93 -2.12 -1.08 -2.08
C PHE A 93 -3.24 -1.23 -3.14
N GLU A 94 -3.91 -2.38 -3.18
CA GLU A 94 -5.05 -2.62 -4.06
C GLU A 94 -6.23 -1.68 -3.74
N ARG A 95 -6.55 -1.50 -2.46
CA ARG A 95 -7.62 -0.59 -1.99
C ARG A 95 -7.28 0.88 -2.23
N ALA A 96 -5.99 1.23 -2.23
CA ALA A 96 -5.53 2.57 -2.59
C ALA A 96 -5.75 2.87 -4.08
N ARG A 97 -5.86 1.85 -4.95
CA ARG A 97 -6.12 1.88 -6.41
C ARG A 97 -5.07 2.62 -7.24
N SER A 98 -4.77 3.87 -6.90
CA SER A 98 -3.76 4.70 -7.54
C SER A 98 -3.30 5.80 -6.58
N PRO A 99 -2.10 6.41 -6.80
CA PRO A 99 -1.66 7.56 -6.01
C PRO A 99 -2.73 8.67 -5.98
N LYS A 100 -3.33 8.99 -7.13
CA LYS A 100 -4.39 9.99 -7.26
C LYS A 100 -5.61 9.65 -6.39
N HIS A 101 -6.05 8.38 -6.38
CA HIS A 101 -7.19 7.97 -5.58
C HIS A 101 -6.88 8.04 -4.08
N PHE A 102 -5.73 7.52 -3.64
CA PHE A 102 -5.32 7.57 -2.25
C PHE A 102 -5.21 9.00 -1.73
N PHE A 103 -4.49 9.87 -2.44
CA PHE A 103 -4.34 11.25 -1.99
C PHE A 103 -5.64 12.04 -2.07
N ARG A 104 -6.58 11.68 -2.95
CA ARG A 104 -7.95 12.18 -2.87
C ARG A 104 -8.62 11.82 -1.54
N LEU A 105 -8.45 10.60 -1.03
CA LEU A 105 -8.96 10.21 0.30
C LEU A 105 -8.31 11.05 1.42
N VAL A 106 -7.01 11.33 1.32
CA VAL A 106 -6.29 12.22 2.25
C VAL A 106 -6.87 13.63 2.20
N GLY A 107 -7.09 14.17 1.00
CA GLY A 107 -7.64 15.51 0.77
C GLY A 107 -9.04 15.76 1.32
N HIS A 108 -9.80 14.70 1.65
CA HIS A 108 -11.09 14.82 2.34
C HIS A 108 -10.96 15.12 3.84
N SER A 109 -9.74 15.18 4.37
CA SER A 109 -9.55 15.60 5.75
C SER A 109 -10.06 17.03 5.96
N PRO A 110 -10.89 17.28 6.98
CA PRO A 110 -11.33 18.63 7.31
C PRO A 110 -10.17 19.54 7.71
N ARG A 111 -9.04 18.97 8.16
CA ARG A 111 -7.85 19.75 8.53
C ARG A 111 -7.21 20.43 7.32
N LEU A 112 -7.28 19.80 6.15
CA LEU A 112 -6.72 20.34 4.90
C LEU A 112 -7.60 21.42 4.25
N ALA A 113 -8.77 21.73 4.84
CA ALA A 113 -9.64 22.78 4.34
C ALA A 113 -8.90 24.13 4.27
N GLY A 114 -8.90 24.74 3.08
CA GLY A 114 -8.22 26.02 2.83
C GLY A 114 -6.70 25.92 2.65
N CYS A 115 -6.09 24.74 2.73
CA CYS A 115 -4.66 24.54 2.44
C CYS A 115 -4.38 24.44 0.94
N PHE A 116 -5.38 24.07 0.14
CA PHE A 116 -5.28 24.01 -1.31
C PHE A 116 -6.25 25.00 -1.96
N ARG A 117 -5.82 25.63 -3.06
CA ARG A 117 -6.68 26.43 -3.92
C ARG A 117 -7.47 25.46 -4.79
N ASN A 118 -8.63 25.05 -4.30
CA ASN A 118 -9.50 24.19 -5.07
C ASN A 118 -10.53 25.10 -5.75
N GLY A 119 -10.46 25.21 -7.08
CA GLY A 119 -11.72 25.32 -7.82
C GLY A 119 -12.50 24.02 -7.60
N PHE A 120 -13.83 24.08 -7.55
CA PHE A 120 -14.68 22.90 -7.34
C PHE A 120 -14.35 21.73 -8.32
N LEU A 121 -13.85 22.07 -9.51
CA LEU A 121 -13.43 21.13 -10.56
C LEU A 121 -12.02 20.55 -10.37
N ASP A 122 -11.08 21.28 -9.76
CA ASP A 122 -9.72 20.79 -9.52
C ASP A 122 -9.69 19.63 -8.52
N LEU A 123 -10.65 19.59 -7.59
CA LEU A 123 -10.81 18.49 -6.64
C LEU A 123 -11.09 17.14 -7.33
N PHE A 124 -11.73 17.17 -8.50
CA PHE A 124 -12.11 15.97 -9.25
C PHE A 124 -11.03 15.53 -10.25
N LEU A 125 -10.42 16.49 -10.96
CA LEU A 125 -9.58 16.22 -12.13
C LEU A 125 -8.07 16.34 -11.86
N SER A 126 -7.63 17.27 -11.03
CA SER A 126 -6.22 17.66 -10.89
C SER A 126 -5.76 17.50 -9.44
N PHE A 127 -5.36 16.28 -9.06
CA PHE A 127 -4.90 16.04 -7.70
C PHE A 127 -3.36 16.03 -7.61
N PRO A 128 -2.78 16.75 -6.63
CA PRO A 128 -3.35 17.81 -5.80
C PRO A 128 -3.33 19.18 -6.49
N GLY A 129 -4.35 20.00 -6.24
CA GLY A 129 -4.39 21.39 -6.70
C GLY A 129 -3.24 22.23 -6.12
N ARG A 130 -3.04 23.44 -6.65
CA ARG A 130 -1.98 24.33 -6.15
C ARG A 130 -2.24 24.70 -4.67
N ARG A 131 -1.20 24.63 -3.83
CA ARG A 131 -1.28 25.08 -2.43
C ARG A 131 -1.71 26.55 -2.34
N SER A 132 -2.52 26.86 -1.33
CA SER A 132 -2.86 28.24 -0.98
C SER A 132 -1.69 28.93 -0.27
N LYS A 133 -1.80 30.24 0.02
CA LYS A 133 -0.80 30.95 0.83
C LYS A 133 -0.66 30.29 2.21
N ARG A 134 -1.80 30.03 2.87
CA ARG A 134 -1.88 29.28 4.13
C ARG A 134 -1.27 27.87 3.99
N GLY A 135 -1.56 27.17 2.91
CA GLY A 135 -0.99 25.85 2.64
C GLY A 135 0.52 25.87 2.53
N ASN A 136 1.10 26.86 1.84
CA ASN A 136 2.55 27.02 1.72
C ASN A 136 3.20 27.35 3.08
N GLU A 137 2.61 28.26 3.85
CA GLU A 137 3.10 28.61 5.20
C GLU A 137 3.07 27.40 6.13
N LEU A 138 1.97 26.64 6.11
CA LEU A 138 1.83 25.41 6.90
C LEU A 138 2.82 24.32 6.46
N ALA A 139 3.00 24.11 5.15
CA ALA A 139 3.97 23.13 4.65
C ALA A 139 5.39 23.49 5.10
N ALA A 140 5.77 24.77 5.01
CA ALA A 140 7.09 25.23 5.47
C ALA A 140 7.26 25.09 7.00
N ALA A 141 6.20 25.25 7.78
CA ALA A 141 6.23 25.00 9.22
C ALA A 141 6.38 23.50 9.55
N LEU A 142 5.60 22.64 8.89
CA LEU A 142 5.68 21.19 9.05
C LEU A 142 7.04 20.64 8.63
N GLN A 143 7.58 21.11 7.51
CA GLN A 143 8.91 20.69 7.04
C GLN A 143 9.99 21.05 8.05
N ARG A 144 9.99 22.28 8.58
CA ARG A 144 10.95 22.69 9.62
C ARG A 144 10.86 21.83 10.88
N GLU A 145 9.66 21.40 11.26
CA GLU A 145 9.47 20.51 12.41
C GLU A 145 9.98 19.10 12.11
N LEU A 146 9.70 18.55 10.92
CA LEU A 146 10.28 17.27 10.47
C LEU A 146 11.81 17.32 10.50
N ASP A 147 12.42 18.34 9.88
CA ASP A 147 13.87 18.52 9.84
C ASP A 147 14.46 18.68 11.25
N SER A 148 13.70 19.27 12.19
CA SER A 148 14.11 19.39 13.59
C SER A 148 14.09 18.06 14.32
N VAL A 149 13.05 17.25 14.11
CA VAL A 149 12.95 15.90 14.70
C VAL A 149 14.04 14.99 14.14
N GLU A 150 14.28 15.05 12.83
CA GLU A 150 15.33 14.27 12.17
C GLU A 150 16.72 14.64 12.70
N ARG A 151 17.05 15.92 12.78
CA ARG A 151 18.32 16.38 13.38
C ARG A 151 18.47 15.95 14.83
N ALA A 152 17.39 16.04 15.62
CA ALA A 152 17.42 15.58 17.00
C ALA A 152 17.71 14.08 17.10
N LEU A 153 17.17 13.25 16.20
CA LEU A 153 17.47 11.80 16.17
C LEU A 153 18.86 11.46 15.64
N ALA A 154 19.47 12.32 14.82
CA ALA A 154 20.82 12.14 14.30
C ALA A 154 21.90 12.43 15.34
N HIS A 155 21.61 13.26 16.33
CA HIS A 155 22.54 13.54 17.43
C HIS A 155 22.54 12.40 18.48
N PRO A 156 23.65 12.23 19.23
CA PRO A 156 23.70 11.30 20.34
C PRO A 156 22.78 11.81 21.46
N VAL A 157 21.52 11.35 21.43
CA VAL A 157 20.54 11.57 22.48
C VAL A 157 20.53 10.37 23.42
N ASP A 158 20.20 10.60 24.68
CA ASP A 158 19.91 9.52 25.62
C ASP A 158 18.92 8.50 25.04
N THR A 159 19.13 7.22 25.35
CA THR A 159 18.35 6.11 24.77
C THR A 159 16.87 6.24 25.10
N ALA A 160 16.53 6.68 26.32
CA ALA A 160 15.14 6.84 26.74
C ALA A 160 14.44 7.98 25.98
N GLN A 161 15.12 9.12 25.83
CA GLN A 161 14.60 10.26 25.04
C GLN A 161 14.42 9.88 23.57
N ARG A 162 15.37 9.13 22.98
CA ARG A 162 15.27 8.64 21.61
C ARG A 162 14.06 7.71 21.43
N SER A 163 13.86 6.75 22.34
CA SER A 163 12.69 5.86 22.32
C SER A 163 11.39 6.64 22.44
N GLN A 164 11.33 7.65 23.32
CA GLN A 164 10.16 8.50 23.46
C GLN A 164 9.86 9.29 22.17
N MET A 165 10.89 9.83 21.50
CA MET A 165 10.73 10.52 20.22
C MET A 165 10.23 9.57 19.13
N ILE A 166 10.77 8.35 19.07
CA ILE A 166 10.33 7.33 18.11
C ILE A 166 8.87 6.95 18.36
N GLU A 167 8.47 6.66 19.60
CA GLU A 167 7.08 6.34 19.94
C GLU A 167 6.13 7.51 19.64
N ARG A 168 6.59 8.75 19.84
CA ARG A 168 5.80 9.96 19.65
C ARG A 168 5.67 10.41 18.19
N TYR A 169 6.64 10.10 17.34
CA TYR A 169 6.66 10.58 15.95
C TYR A 169 6.78 9.45 14.92
N ALA A 170 6.57 8.19 15.31
CA ALA A 170 6.76 7.02 14.44
C ALA A 170 6.18 7.23 13.04
N GLY A 171 4.91 7.60 12.93
CA GLY A 171 4.28 7.83 11.63
C GLY A 171 4.99 8.90 10.77
N HIS A 172 5.45 9.99 11.37
CA HIS A 172 6.15 11.08 10.69
C HIS A 172 7.60 10.72 10.34
N LEU A 173 8.27 9.91 11.18
CA LEU A 173 9.62 9.43 10.93
C LEU A 173 9.70 8.52 9.70
N ALA A 174 8.61 7.82 9.38
CA ALA A 174 8.52 7.06 8.12
C ALA A 174 8.71 7.96 6.89
N LEU A 175 8.33 9.25 6.97
CA LEU A 175 8.50 10.21 5.87
C LEU A 175 9.98 10.62 5.67
N CYS A 176 10.78 10.59 6.73
CA CYS A 176 12.20 10.95 6.70
C CYS A 176 13.11 9.76 6.29
N GLY A 177 12.55 8.67 5.74
CA GLY A 177 13.30 7.44 5.46
C GLY A 177 13.77 6.70 6.72
N ALA A 178 13.36 7.14 7.91
CA ALA A 178 13.64 6.48 9.18
C ALA A 178 12.66 5.34 9.48
N ALA A 179 11.96 4.83 8.46
CA ALA A 179 11.05 3.69 8.56
C ALA A 179 11.76 2.48 9.19
N ALA A 180 13.03 2.24 8.85
CA ALA A 180 13.84 1.17 9.43
C ALA A 180 13.93 1.21 10.96
N LEU A 181 13.83 2.39 11.58
CA LEU A 181 13.82 2.52 13.05
C LEU A 181 12.50 2.07 13.69
N LEU A 182 11.41 2.07 12.92
CA LEU A 182 10.06 1.71 13.36
C LEU A 182 9.82 0.21 13.24
N TRP A 183 10.41 -0.39 12.22
CA TRP A 183 10.30 -1.79 11.89
C TRP A 183 11.49 -2.54 12.46
N GLN A 184 11.51 -2.80 13.77
CA GLN A 184 12.53 -3.68 14.39
C GLN A 184 12.36 -5.15 13.93
N GLY A 185 12.54 -5.43 12.63
CA GLY A 185 12.55 -6.77 12.03
C GLY A 185 11.21 -7.33 11.52
N ALA A 186 10.19 -6.51 11.23
CA ALA A 186 8.87 -7.01 10.76
C ALA A 186 8.43 -6.53 9.37
N ALA A 187 8.87 -5.37 8.90
CA ALA A 187 8.49 -4.89 7.58
C ALA A 187 9.75 -4.72 6.75
N ASP A 188 10.04 -5.78 6.01
CA ASP A 188 11.07 -5.78 4.99
C ASP A 188 10.73 -4.68 3.97
N ASP A 189 11.71 -3.85 3.59
CA ASP A 189 11.56 -2.97 2.41
C ASP A 189 11.11 -3.78 1.18
N ALA A 190 11.44 -5.07 1.17
CA ALA A 190 10.99 -6.06 0.20
C ALA A 190 9.46 -6.24 0.19
N LEU A 191 8.74 -6.09 1.30
CA LEU A 191 7.28 -6.25 1.36
C LEU A 191 6.58 -5.15 0.55
N PHE A 192 6.89 -3.88 0.83
CA PHE A 192 6.30 -2.76 0.09
C PHE A 192 6.77 -2.74 -1.36
N ALA A 193 8.05 -3.05 -1.62
CA ALA A 193 8.57 -3.17 -2.98
C ALA A 193 7.92 -4.31 -3.79
N ARG A 194 7.56 -5.43 -3.16
CA ARG A 194 6.86 -6.55 -3.80
C ARG A 194 5.41 -6.18 -4.14
N ALA A 195 4.70 -5.55 -3.21
CA ALA A 195 3.33 -5.09 -3.43
C ALA A 195 3.25 -4.03 -4.54
N GLU A 196 4.17 -3.07 -4.55
CA GLU A 196 4.24 -2.02 -5.57
C GLU A 196 4.51 -2.59 -6.98
N ARG A 197 5.44 -3.56 -7.10
CA ARG A 197 5.75 -4.21 -8.38
C ARG A 197 4.55 -4.93 -9.00
N ARG A 198 3.73 -5.60 -8.19
CA ARG A 198 2.51 -6.30 -8.66
C ARG A 198 1.48 -5.34 -9.25
N ILE A 199 1.25 -4.21 -8.60
CA ILE A 199 0.32 -3.21 -9.14
C ILE A 199 0.85 -2.61 -10.45
N ALA A 200 2.16 -2.37 -10.53
CA ALA A 200 2.77 -1.86 -11.75
C ALA A 200 2.60 -2.85 -12.92
N SER A 201 2.79 -4.15 -12.70
CA SER A 201 2.58 -5.17 -13.74
C SER A 201 1.13 -5.24 -14.20
N ASP A 202 0.17 -5.23 -13.27
CA ASP A 202 -1.26 -5.33 -13.58
C ASP A 202 -1.80 -4.10 -14.32
N THR A 203 -1.18 -2.93 -14.09
CA THR A 203 -1.53 -1.69 -14.80
C THR A 203 -0.94 -1.66 -16.21
N SER A 204 0.22 -2.29 -16.44
CA SER A 204 0.89 -2.32 -17.74
C SER A 204 0.28 -3.29 -18.76
N SER A 205 -0.53 -4.26 -18.33
CA SER A 205 -1.21 -5.21 -19.22
C SER A 205 -2.55 -4.70 -19.79
N GLY A 206 -3.01 -3.52 -19.36
CA GLY A 206 -4.28 -2.90 -19.80
C GLY A 206 -4.21 -2.10 -21.11
N GLY A 207 -3.24 -2.37 -21.98
CA GLY A 207 -2.94 -1.61 -23.19
C GLY A 207 -3.38 -2.26 -24.50
N CYS A 208 -4.47 -3.03 -24.55
CA CYS A 208 -5.07 -3.49 -25.82
C CYS A 208 -6.27 -2.62 -26.21
N SER A 209 -5.98 -1.41 -26.67
CA SER A 209 -6.89 -0.63 -27.52
C SER A 209 -6.79 -1.14 -28.95
N GLY A 210 -7.28 -2.35 -29.21
CA GLY A 210 -7.23 -2.99 -30.52
C GLY A 210 -8.51 -3.77 -30.77
N ALA A 211 -9.25 -3.35 -31.78
CA ALA A 211 -10.46 -4.01 -32.25
C ALA A 211 -10.24 -5.53 -32.47
N GLY A 212 -11.20 -6.33 -32.02
CA GLY A 212 -11.41 -7.71 -32.47
C GLY A 212 -10.22 -8.65 -32.33
N SER A 213 -10.00 -9.19 -31.13
CA SER A 213 -9.32 -10.48 -31.02
C SER A 213 -9.77 -11.22 -29.79
N SER A 214 -10.45 -12.34 -30.01
CA SER A 214 -10.75 -13.34 -29.00
C SER A 214 -9.46 -14.10 -28.67
N CYS A 215 -8.84 -13.79 -27.54
CA CYS A 215 -7.88 -14.68 -26.92
C CYS A 215 -8.54 -15.34 -25.71
N GLY A 216 -8.78 -16.64 -25.83
CA GLY A 216 -9.16 -17.51 -24.72
C GLY A 216 -8.09 -17.44 -23.64
N GLY A 217 -8.54 -17.36 -22.39
CA GLY A 217 -7.66 -17.45 -21.23
C GLY A 217 -7.20 -18.89 -21.07
N ASP A 218 -5.99 -19.16 -21.53
CA ASP A 218 -5.20 -20.31 -21.10
C ASP A 218 -3.93 -19.73 -20.46
N GLY A 219 -3.97 -19.62 -19.14
CA GLY A 219 -2.99 -18.86 -18.35
C GLY A 219 -3.13 -19.19 -16.88
N GLY A 220 -3.25 -20.47 -16.58
CA GLY A 220 -3.23 -21.02 -15.22
C GLY A 220 -2.21 -22.14 -15.13
N ASP A 221 -0.90 -21.83 -15.21
CA ASP A 221 0.13 -22.85 -15.00
C ASP A 221 1.52 -22.32 -14.53
N GLU A 222 1.55 -21.27 -13.69
CA GLU A 222 2.80 -20.82 -13.02
C GLU A 222 2.67 -20.70 -11.49
N LEU A 223 1.86 -21.57 -10.86
CA LEU A 223 1.72 -21.60 -9.39
C LEU A 223 1.80 -23.01 -8.78
N ARG A 224 2.56 -23.93 -9.38
CA ARG A 224 2.74 -25.29 -8.84
C ARG A 224 4.16 -25.86 -8.74
N GLN A 225 5.20 -25.14 -9.14
CA GLN A 225 6.58 -25.62 -8.98
C GLN A 225 7.30 -24.88 -7.85
N GLU A 226 6.99 -25.19 -6.59
CA GLU A 226 7.95 -24.94 -5.49
C GLU A 226 7.62 -25.67 -4.17
N PHE A 227 6.71 -26.67 -4.17
CA PHE A 227 6.33 -27.38 -2.93
C PHE A 227 6.35 -28.93 -3.00
N ASP A 228 7.12 -29.53 -3.92
CA ASP A 228 7.32 -30.99 -3.95
C ASP A 228 8.81 -31.33 -4.20
N ALA A 229 9.67 -31.05 -3.23
CA ALA A 229 11.06 -31.53 -3.23
C ALA A 229 11.38 -32.22 -1.90
N ALA A 230 10.66 -33.31 -1.60
CA ALA A 230 11.08 -34.31 -0.62
C ALA A 230 10.30 -35.63 -0.80
N ALA A 231 10.47 -36.31 -1.92
CA ALA A 231 10.26 -37.77 -1.99
C ALA A 231 10.86 -38.36 -3.27
N ASP A 232 11.60 -39.44 -3.09
CA ASP A 232 11.89 -40.52 -4.03
C ASP A 232 13.04 -40.38 -5.05
N ALA A 233 14.12 -41.03 -4.64
CA ALA A 233 15.10 -41.67 -5.50
C ALA A 233 14.47 -42.73 -6.41
N ALA A 234 14.82 -42.73 -7.70
CA ALA A 234 15.23 -43.91 -8.48
C ALA A 234 15.35 -43.55 -9.98
N GLU A 235 16.55 -43.79 -10.53
CA GLU A 235 16.86 -44.46 -11.81
C GLU A 235 16.21 -44.06 -13.17
N ALA A 236 17.01 -44.28 -14.22
CA ALA A 236 16.71 -44.37 -15.67
C ALA A 236 16.75 -43.04 -16.48
N SER A 237 17.86 -42.70 -17.16
CA SER A 237 18.34 -43.17 -18.48
C SER A 237 17.69 -42.47 -19.69
N SER A 238 18.53 -41.74 -20.45
CA SER A 238 18.57 -41.56 -21.92
C SER A 238 17.27 -41.74 -22.73
N ASP A 239 16.85 -40.74 -23.49
CA ASP A 239 17.14 -40.70 -24.94
C ASP A 239 16.58 -39.46 -25.66
N SER A 240 17.14 -39.24 -26.84
CA SER A 240 16.89 -38.19 -27.82
C SER A 240 15.65 -38.47 -28.69
N GLY A 241 14.93 -37.43 -29.12
CA GLY A 241 13.75 -37.60 -29.98
C GLY A 241 13.27 -36.31 -30.64
N SER A 242 13.41 -36.26 -31.95
CA SER A 242 13.18 -35.18 -32.91
C SER A 242 11.71 -34.96 -33.33
N SER A 243 11.40 -33.70 -33.70
CA SER A 243 10.46 -33.21 -34.74
C SER A 243 9.16 -33.98 -35.08
N GLY A 244 8.03 -33.28 -35.03
CA GLY A 244 6.78 -33.68 -35.70
C GLY A 244 5.91 -32.47 -36.06
N CYS A 245 5.70 -32.25 -37.36
CA CYS A 245 4.74 -31.34 -37.97
C CYS A 245 3.44 -32.09 -38.36
N SER A 246 2.40 -31.34 -38.75
CA SER A 246 1.11 -31.75 -39.36
C SER A 246 -0.06 -31.83 -38.35
N SER A 247 -1.33 -31.53 -38.63
CA SER A 247 -2.09 -30.79 -39.65
C SER A 247 -3.58 -30.78 -39.19
N ASP A 248 -4.38 -29.88 -39.76
CA ASP A 248 -5.81 -30.01 -40.09
C ASP A 248 -6.94 -30.01 -39.02
N GLY A 249 -7.90 -29.09 -39.24
CA GLY A 249 -9.30 -29.48 -39.43
C GLY A 249 -10.26 -29.36 -38.23
N GLY A 250 -11.23 -28.44 -38.32
CA GLY A 250 -12.39 -28.46 -37.42
C GLY A 250 -13.29 -27.23 -37.54
N SER A 251 -14.30 -27.32 -38.42
CA SER A 251 -15.39 -26.35 -38.58
C SER A 251 -16.65 -26.85 -37.88
N SER A 252 -17.36 -25.95 -37.16
CA SER A 252 -18.78 -25.94 -36.75
C SER A 252 -18.89 -25.05 -35.49
N GLY A 253 -19.81 -24.10 -35.33
CA GLY A 253 -21.13 -23.91 -35.90
C GLY A 253 -22.17 -24.01 -34.77
N CYS A 254 -22.54 -22.90 -34.12
CA CYS A 254 -23.80 -22.80 -33.40
C CYS A 254 -24.26 -21.34 -33.24
N SER A 255 -25.43 -21.10 -33.82
CA SER A 255 -26.27 -19.90 -33.78
C SER A 255 -27.27 -20.00 -32.62
N GLY A 256 -27.69 -18.87 -32.05
CA GLY A 256 -28.87 -18.75 -31.16
C GLY A 256 -28.87 -17.38 -30.46
N CYS A 257 -29.76 -16.43 -30.83
CA CYS A 257 -31.14 -16.25 -30.32
C CYS A 257 -31.18 -16.33 -28.79
N GLY A 258 -31.66 -15.38 -28.00
CA GLY A 258 -32.57 -14.25 -28.17
C GLY A 258 -33.19 -13.99 -26.78
N GLY A 259 -33.65 -12.78 -26.47
CA GLY A 259 -34.32 -12.53 -25.19
C GLY A 259 -34.55 -11.05 -24.92
N GLY A 260 -35.66 -10.52 -25.43
CA GLY A 260 -36.27 -9.30 -24.92
C GLY A 260 -36.95 -9.59 -23.57
N GLY A 261 -36.97 -8.58 -22.71
CA GLY A 261 -37.76 -8.55 -21.48
C GLY A 261 -38.33 -7.16 -21.33
N ASP A 262 -39.64 -7.13 -21.06
CA ASP A 262 -40.52 -5.96 -20.93
C ASP A 262 -40.10 -4.93 -19.88
#